data_AF-A0A2N8SXR8-F1
#
_entry.id   AF-A0A2N8SXR8-F1
#
_cell.length_a   1.000
_cell.length_b   1.000
_cell.length_c   1.000
_cell.angle_alpha   90.00
_cell.angle_beta   90.00
_cell.angle_gamma   90.00
#
_symmetry.space_group_name_H-M   'P 1'
#
loop_
_entity.id
_entity.type
_entity.pdbx_description
1 polymer ?
#
loop_
_entity_poly.entity_id
_entity_poly.type
_entity_poly.pdbx_seq_one_letter_code
_entity_poly.pdbx_strand_id
1 'polypeptide(L)'
;MSMTTNTHNGRWSHRLGRGAGRAWRGYLRREQRVAGWLVTRGVPAGAATAVLWIIKLAVLGVLLYSAFWLGLLLVFAAIAAWVVRNADADESSDDDEPQWRNGVDGYGLYRGEVRIDGGSADDE
;
A
#
# COMPACT_ATOMS: atom_id res chain seq x y z
N MET A 1 30.84 21.40 -21.27
CA MET A 1 30.53 21.36 -19.82
C MET A 1 29.06 21.70 -19.69
N SER A 2 28.21 20.67 -19.68
CA SER A 2 26.75 20.82 -19.80
C SER A 2 26.07 20.03 -18.69
N MET A 3 25.41 20.76 -17.79
CA MET A 3 24.54 20.23 -16.75
C MET A 3 23.30 19.59 -17.38
N THR A 4 23.06 18.32 -17.11
CA THR A 4 21.77 17.66 -17.37
C THR A 4 21.02 17.55 -16.05
N THR A 5 20.04 18.43 -15.85
CA THR A 5 19.10 18.37 -14.74
C THR A 5 18.07 17.28 -15.01
N ASN A 6 18.25 16.10 -14.40
CA ASN A 6 17.23 15.04 -14.39
C ASN A 6 16.13 15.40 -13.37
N THR A 7 15.11 16.11 -13.81
CA THR A 7 13.85 16.26 -13.09
C THR A 7 12.89 15.16 -13.57
N HIS A 8 12.85 14.03 -12.88
CA HIS A 8 11.89 12.97 -13.18
C HIS A 8 10.77 12.93 -12.12
N ASN A 9 9.54 13.16 -12.61
CA ASN A 9 8.27 12.52 -12.25
C ASN A 9 7.54 12.75 -10.89
N GLY A 10 7.49 13.97 -10.37
CA GLY A 10 6.50 14.35 -9.34
C GLY A 10 5.03 14.52 -9.80
N ARG A 11 4.57 13.85 -10.87
CA ARG A 11 3.31 14.20 -11.58
C ARG A 11 2.19 13.15 -11.51
N TRP A 12 2.03 12.45 -10.39
CA TRP A 12 0.87 11.56 -10.19
C TRP A 12 0.38 11.45 -8.74
N SER A 13 0.43 12.51 -7.94
CA SER A 13 -0.11 12.49 -6.57
C SER A 13 -1.35 13.38 -6.37
N HIS A 14 -1.71 14.26 -7.32
CA HIS A 14 -2.74 15.28 -7.08
C HIS A 14 -4.07 15.12 -7.82
N ARG A 15 -4.34 13.99 -8.49
CA ARG A 15 -5.61 13.81 -9.24
C ARG A 15 -6.74 13.11 -8.48
N LEU A 16 -6.48 12.55 -7.29
CA LEU A 16 -7.53 11.94 -6.47
C LEU A 16 -8.33 12.95 -5.62
N GLY A 17 -7.81 14.17 -5.43
CA GLY A 17 -8.47 15.19 -4.59
C GLY A 17 -9.69 15.88 -5.20
N ARG A 18 -9.84 15.86 -6.54
CA ARG A 18 -10.93 16.62 -7.20
C ARG A 18 -12.26 15.87 -7.33
N GLY A 19 -12.27 14.54 -7.18
CA GLY A 19 -13.50 13.74 -7.19
C GLY A 19 -14.29 13.85 -5.90
N ALA A 20 -13.60 13.71 -4.75
CA ALA A 20 -14.20 13.81 -3.42
C ALA A 20 -14.90 15.15 -3.20
N GLY A 21 -14.31 16.27 -3.66
CA GLY A 21 -14.89 17.61 -3.54
C GLY A 21 -16.15 17.86 -4.39
N ARG A 22 -16.48 17.01 -5.37
CA ARG A 22 -17.75 17.08 -6.12
C ARG A 22 -18.82 16.19 -5.52
N ALA A 23 -18.46 15.00 -5.04
CA ALA A 23 -19.38 14.14 -4.28
C ALA A 23 -19.86 14.85 -2.99
N TRP A 24 -18.95 15.54 -2.29
CA TRP A 24 -19.25 16.35 -1.11
C TRP A 24 -20.25 17.48 -1.39
N ARG A 25 -20.13 18.15 -2.55
CA ARG A 25 -21.05 19.21 -2.97
C ARG A 25 -22.43 18.69 -3.39
N GLY A 26 -22.52 17.46 -3.88
CA GLY A 26 -23.81 16.78 -4.12
C GLY A 26 -24.50 16.36 -2.82
N TYR A 27 -23.70 15.88 -1.85
CA TYR A 27 -24.16 15.49 -0.52
C TYR A 27 -24.73 16.69 0.27
N LEU A 28 -24.01 17.82 0.33
CA LEU A 28 -24.46 19.05 1.00
C LEU A 28 -25.74 19.66 0.40
N ARG A 29 -25.95 19.57 -0.91
CA ARG A 29 -27.19 20.07 -1.54
C ARG A 29 -28.40 19.18 -1.21
N ARG A 30 -28.20 17.88 -1.04
CA ARG A 30 -29.25 16.98 -0.54
C ARG A 30 -29.55 17.29 0.93
N GLU A 31 -28.52 17.52 1.75
CA GLU A 31 -28.72 17.93 3.14
C GLU A 31 -29.54 19.21 3.27
N GLN A 32 -29.27 20.24 2.46
CA GLN A 32 -30.05 21.49 2.52
C GLN A 32 -31.53 21.29 2.17
N ARG A 33 -31.84 20.42 1.21
CA ARG A 33 -33.22 20.14 0.80
C ARG A 33 -33.96 19.29 1.83
N VAL A 34 -33.25 18.40 2.51
CA VAL A 34 -33.80 17.56 3.59
C VAL A 34 -33.91 18.34 4.90
N ALA A 35 -32.97 19.25 5.19
CA ALA A 35 -33.02 20.15 6.34
C ALA A 35 -34.19 21.13 6.24
N GLY A 36 -34.44 21.71 5.06
CA GLY A 36 -35.64 22.53 4.82
C GLY A 36 -36.94 21.74 5.01
N TRP A 37 -36.95 20.45 4.64
CA TRP A 37 -38.10 19.57 4.84
C TRP A 37 -38.28 19.12 6.30
N LEU A 38 -37.19 18.93 7.06
CA LEU A 38 -37.21 18.57 8.48
C LEU A 38 -37.74 19.73 9.35
N VAL A 39 -37.37 20.97 9.03
CA VAL A 39 -37.86 22.17 9.74
C VAL A 39 -39.38 22.33 9.60
N THR A 40 -39.94 21.92 8.46
CA THR A 40 -41.39 21.98 8.25
C THR A 40 -42.19 20.87 8.94
N ARG A 41 -41.54 19.85 9.53
CA ARG A 41 -42.21 18.65 10.06
C ARG A 41 -42.36 18.59 11.58
N GLY A 42 -41.89 19.60 12.33
CA GLY A 42 -42.23 19.79 13.76
C GLY A 42 -42.05 18.54 14.63
N VAL A 43 -40.87 17.92 14.59
CA VAL A 43 -40.63 16.63 15.26
C VAL A 43 -40.36 16.83 16.76
N PRO A 44 -41.02 16.07 17.66
CA PRO A 44 -40.74 16.14 19.10
C PRO A 44 -39.28 15.81 19.39
N ALA A 45 -38.65 16.60 20.27
CA ALA A 45 -37.19 16.63 20.48
C ALA A 45 -36.53 15.25 20.73
N GLY A 46 -37.27 14.29 21.30
CA GLY A 46 -36.78 12.93 21.54
C GLY A 46 -36.57 12.11 20.26
N ALA A 47 -37.51 12.17 19.31
CA ALA A 47 -37.39 11.43 18.05
C ALA A 47 -36.30 12.03 17.13
N ALA A 48 -36.18 13.36 17.13
CA ALA A 48 -35.10 14.04 16.41
C ALA A 48 -33.71 13.63 16.95
N THR A 49 -33.58 13.53 18.28
CA THR A 49 -32.34 13.10 18.92
C THR A 49 -31.99 11.66 18.58
N ALA A 50 -32.96 10.74 18.61
CA ALA A 50 -32.74 9.35 18.24
C ALA A 50 -32.28 9.20 16.77
N VAL A 51 -32.91 9.93 15.85
CA VAL A 51 -32.51 9.94 14.43
C VAL A 51 -31.10 10.49 14.24
N LEU A 52 -30.74 11.57 14.94
CA LEU A 52 -29.39 12.12 14.91
C LEU A 52 -28.34 11.12 15.43
N TRP A 53 -28.66 10.39 16.50
CA TRP A 53 -27.77 9.34 17.01
C TRP A 53 -27.59 8.19 16.02
N ILE A 54 -28.67 7.74 15.37
CA ILE A 54 -28.60 6.71 14.32
C ILE A 54 -27.72 7.19 13.15
N ILE A 55 -27.92 8.43 12.69
CA ILE A 55 -27.09 9.02 11.62
C ILE A 55 -25.63 9.07 12.06
N LYS A 56 -25.35 9.51 13.29
CA LYS A 56 -23.98 9.59 13.83
C LYS A 56 -23.33 8.21 13.89
N LEU A 57 -24.06 7.18 14.34
CA LEU A 57 -23.59 5.80 14.35
C LEU A 57 -23.37 5.24 12.94
N ALA A 58 -24.26 5.55 11.99
CA ALA A 58 -24.11 5.13 10.61
C ALA A 58 -22.86 5.77 9.97
N VAL A 59 -22.66 7.07 10.16
CA VAL A 59 -21.46 7.78 9.70
C VAL A 59 -20.20 7.17 10.33
N LEU A 60 -20.23 6.90 11.64
CA LEU A 60 -19.11 6.26 12.34
C LEU A 60 -18.84 4.86 11.79
N GLY A 61 -19.88 4.07 11.55
CA GLY A 61 -19.77 2.73 10.98
C GLY A 61 -19.20 2.73 9.57
N VAL A 62 -19.66 3.62 8.69
CA VAL A 62 -19.12 3.78 7.33
C VAL A 62 -17.66 4.23 7.37
N LEU A 63 -17.33 5.18 8.25
CA LEU A 63 -15.95 5.65 8.43
C LEU A 63 -15.04 4.52 8.89
N LEU A 64 -15.47 3.76 9.90
CA LEU A 64 -14.72 2.64 10.45
C LEU A 64 -14.56 1.51 9.42
N TYR A 65 -15.62 1.19 8.67
CA TYR A 65 -15.58 0.22 7.58
C TYR A 65 -14.60 0.63 6.48
N SER A 66 -14.61 1.91 6.11
CA SER A 66 -13.68 2.45 5.12
C SER A 66 -12.23 2.40 5.61
N ALA A 67 -11.98 2.77 6.87
CA ALA A 67 -10.66 2.68 7.49
C ALA A 67 -10.16 1.23 7.58
N PHE A 68 -11.04 0.30 7.96
CA PHE A 68 -10.74 -1.12 8.00
C PHE A 68 -10.35 -1.65 6.61
N TRP A 69 -11.12 -1.30 5.58
CA TRP A 69 -10.81 -1.65 4.19
C TRP A 69 -9.47 -1.08 3.71
N LEU A 70 -9.21 0.19 4.00
CA LEU A 70 -7.93 0.82 3.67
C LEU A 70 -6.77 0.14 4.38
N GLY A 71 -6.93 -0.21 5.66
CA GLY A 71 -5.96 -0.97 6.42
C GLY A 71 -5.68 -2.34 5.79
N LEU A 72 -6.73 -3.07 5.44
CA LEU A 72 -6.61 -4.38 4.79
C LEU A 72 -5.87 -4.29 3.45
N LEU A 73 -6.22 -3.29 2.61
CA LEU A 73 -5.54 -3.05 1.34
C LEU A 73 -4.07 -2.67 1.54
N LEU A 74 -3.76 -1.87 2.56
CA LEU A 74 -2.39 -1.46 2.87
C LEU A 74 -1.56 -2.65 3.33
N VAL A 75 -2.10 -3.50 4.21
CA VAL A 75 -1.45 -4.75 4.63
C VAL A 75 -1.22 -5.66 3.43
N PHE A 76 -2.24 -5.83 2.58
CA PHE A 76 -2.11 -6.63 1.36
C PHE A 76 -1.01 -6.09 0.42
N ALA A 77 -0.97 -4.78 0.20
CA ALA A 77 0.07 -4.13 -0.60
C ALA A 77 1.47 -4.29 0.03
N ALA A 78 1.58 -4.20 1.36
CA ALA A 78 2.83 -4.42 2.08
C ALA A 78 3.33 -5.86 1.91
N ILE A 79 2.43 -6.85 2.03
CA ILE A 79 2.75 -8.27 1.78
C ILE A 79 3.18 -8.46 0.32
N ALA A 80 2.43 -7.92 -0.64
CA ALA A 80 2.79 -8.02 -2.06
C ALA A 80 4.16 -7.38 -2.35
N ALA A 81 4.45 -6.21 -1.78
CA ALA A 81 5.75 -5.56 -1.92
C ALA A 81 6.88 -6.35 -1.25
N TRP A 82 6.62 -6.97 -0.10
CA TRP A 82 7.58 -7.84 0.57
C TRP A 82 7.87 -9.08 -0.27
N VAL A 83 6.83 -9.73 -0.82
CA VAL A 83 6.98 -10.90 -1.71
C VAL A 83 7.76 -10.55 -2.96
N VAL A 84 7.48 -9.43 -3.64
CA VAL A 84 8.25 -9.01 -4.83
C VAL A 84 9.73 -8.82 -4.47
N ARG A 85 10.02 -8.12 -3.38
CA ARG A 85 11.41 -7.93 -2.93
C ARG A 85 12.10 -9.23 -2.53
N ASN A 86 11.38 -10.18 -1.93
CA ASN A 86 11.94 -11.46 -1.54
C ASN A 86 12.08 -12.40 -2.73
N ALA A 87 11.17 -12.37 -3.70
CA ALA A 87 11.27 -13.16 -4.93
C ALA A 87 12.48 -12.72 -5.77
N ASP A 88 12.73 -11.42 -5.88
CA ASP A 88 13.96 -10.90 -6.52
C ASP A 88 15.23 -11.36 -5.76
N ALA A 89 15.14 -11.50 -4.44
CA ALA A 89 16.24 -12.00 -3.62
C ALA A 89 16.44 -13.51 -3.80
N ASP A 90 15.37 -14.31 -3.77
CA ASP A 90 15.40 -15.77 -3.90
C ASP A 90 15.85 -16.21 -5.31
N GLU A 91 15.40 -15.52 -6.36
CA GLU A 91 15.83 -15.79 -7.75
C GLU A 91 17.32 -15.46 -7.97
N SER A 92 17.90 -14.57 -7.15
CA SER A 92 19.35 -14.34 -7.13
C SER A 92 20.12 -15.18 -6.11
N SER A 93 19.45 -15.78 -5.12
CA SER A 93 20.12 -16.48 -4.00
C SER A 93 20.24 -17.98 -4.24
N ASP A 94 19.28 -18.61 -4.92
CA ASP A 94 19.36 -20.05 -5.21
C ASP A 94 20.48 -20.41 -6.19
N ASP A 95 20.89 -19.48 -7.06
CA ASP A 95 22.04 -19.65 -7.97
C ASP A 95 23.40 -19.27 -7.34
N ASP A 96 23.39 -18.49 -6.25
CA ASP A 96 24.59 -17.96 -5.59
C ASP A 96 24.99 -18.69 -4.29
N GLU A 97 24.19 -19.66 -3.85
CA GLU A 97 24.49 -20.42 -2.64
C GLU A 97 25.66 -21.39 -2.89
N PRO A 98 26.73 -21.31 -2.08
CA PRO A 98 27.93 -22.11 -2.31
C PRO A 98 27.64 -23.60 -2.05
N GLN A 99 27.61 -24.40 -3.10
CA GLN A 99 27.29 -25.82 -3.05
C GLN A 99 28.50 -26.68 -3.42
N TRP A 100 28.64 -27.83 -2.75
CA TRP A 100 29.66 -28.83 -3.05
C TRP A 100 29.22 -29.66 -4.25
N ARG A 101 29.93 -29.53 -5.37
CA ARG A 101 29.63 -30.28 -6.60
C ARG A 101 30.90 -30.61 -7.38
N ASN A 102 30.78 -31.55 -8.31
CA ASN A 102 31.81 -31.81 -9.32
C ASN A 102 31.56 -30.89 -10.53
N GLY A 103 32.29 -29.78 -10.58
CA GLY A 103 32.25 -28.85 -11.70
C GLY A 103 33.37 -29.10 -12.71
N VAL A 104 33.52 -28.17 -13.66
CA VAL A 104 34.55 -28.21 -14.71
C VAL A 104 35.98 -28.29 -14.16
N ASP A 105 36.21 -27.73 -12.97
CA ASP A 105 37.51 -27.68 -12.30
C ASP A 105 37.67 -28.78 -11.22
N GLY A 106 36.83 -29.83 -11.27
CA GLY A 106 36.83 -30.95 -10.32
C GLY A 106 35.91 -30.74 -9.11
N TYR A 107 36.06 -31.59 -8.08
CA TYR A 107 35.29 -31.49 -6.85
C TYR A 107 35.71 -30.26 -6.04
N GLY A 108 34.74 -29.42 -5.67
CA GLY A 108 35.02 -28.21 -4.91
C GLY A 108 33.75 -27.50 -4.47
N LEU A 109 33.94 -26.38 -3.78
CA LEU A 109 32.86 -25.47 -3.43
C LEU A 109 32.64 -24.52 -4.61
N TYR A 110 31.45 -24.56 -5.21
CA TYR A 110 31.10 -23.72 -6.35
C TYR A 110 30.02 -22.72 -5.96
N ARG A 111 30.10 -21.50 -6.52
CA ARG A 111 29.00 -20.53 -6.57
C ARG A 111 28.64 -20.33 -8.03
N GLY A 112 27.43 -20.72 -8.43
CA GLY A 112 27.07 -20.90 -9.84
C GLY A 112 28.08 -21.81 -10.56
N GLU A 113 28.64 -21.33 -11.66
CA GLU A 113 29.66 -22.04 -12.47
C GLU A 113 31.12 -21.83 -12.02
N VAL A 114 31.36 -20.96 -11.05
CA VAL A 114 32.71 -20.56 -10.63
C VAL A 114 33.14 -21.30 -9.37
N ARG A 115 34.34 -21.90 -9.38
CA ARG A 115 34.92 -22.53 -8.18
C ARG A 115 35.43 -21.47 -7.21
N ILE A 116 34.98 -21.53 -5.96
CA ILE A 116 35.52 -20.72 -4.87
C ILE A 116 36.77 -21.42 -4.35
N ASP A 117 37.93 -20.87 -4.65
CA ASP A 117 39.20 -21.35 -4.08
C ASP A 117 39.40 -20.69 -2.72
N GLY A 118 39.28 -21.47 -1.64
CA GLY A 118 39.64 -21.04 -0.31
C GLY A 118 41.16 -21.08 -0.22
N GLY A 119 41.81 -19.95 -0.48
CA GLY A 119 43.27 -19.81 -0.50
C GLY A 119 43.93 -20.60 0.62
N SER A 120 44.85 -21.47 0.22
CA SER A 120 45.70 -22.27 1.08
C SER A 120 46.32 -21.41 2.16
N ALA A 121 46.23 -21.87 3.41
CA ALA A 121 47.00 -21.35 4.52
C ALA A 121 48.47 -21.77 4.35
N ASP A 122 49.14 -21.23 3.33
CA ASP A 122 50.55 -21.48 3.06
C ASP A 122 51.23 -20.13 2.77
N ASP A 123 51.34 -19.29 3.80
CA ASP A 123 52.46 -18.36 3.94
C ASP A 123 53.19 -18.77 5.21
N GLU A 124 54.29 -19.53 5.01
CA GLU A 124 55.25 -19.99 6.03
C GLU A 124 55.95 -18.85 6.79
#